data_AF-A0A328RZY7-F1
#
_entry.id   AF-A0A328RZY7-F1
#
_cell.length_a   1.000
_cell.length_b   1.000
_cell.length_c   1.000
_cell.angle_alpha   90.00
_cell.angle_beta   90.00
_cell.angle_gamma   90.00
#
_symmetry.space_group_name_H-M   'P 1'
#
loop_
_entity.id
_entity.type
_entity.pdbx_description
1 polymer ?
#
loop_
_entity_poly.entity_id
_entity_poly.type
_entity_poly.pdbx_seq_one_letter_code
_entity_poly.pdbx_strand_id
1 'polypeptide(L)'
;MFLSNPGKCKGSGDCVDACPTDAIKLVDGKVVSCITCGKCERICPNKAIFKNKFGGYVVDRTKCNLCGMCMNVCPVDVITVKDGKIMGMCSNCGVCVPACQEGARMPGPSKPVQTENTMASRVNIGTVHEDCIECGRCAYFCPSNSIKFSYIEPGVCTKCDLCIDVCP
;
A
#
# COMPACT_ATOMS: atom_id res chain seq x y z
N MET A 1 -0.38 -1.89 2.72
CA MET A 1 -0.93 -1.20 1.53
C MET A 1 -1.84 -2.18 0.79
N PHE A 2 -3.04 -1.76 0.41
CA PHE A 2 -3.93 -2.57 -0.45
C PHE A 2 -3.74 -2.12 -1.89
N LEU A 3 -3.32 -3.05 -2.76
CA LEU A 3 -3.04 -2.77 -4.17
C LEU A 3 -4.27 -3.03 -5.02
N SER A 4 -4.37 -2.30 -6.12
CA SER A 4 -5.33 -2.59 -7.19
C SER A 4 -4.55 -3.22 -8.34
N ASN A 5 -4.91 -4.44 -8.75
CA ASN A 5 -4.38 -5.06 -9.96
C ASN A 5 -4.97 -4.35 -11.19
N PRO A 6 -4.15 -3.63 -11.99
CA PRO A 6 -4.66 -2.87 -13.13
C PRO A 6 -5.25 -3.77 -14.23
N GLY A 7 -4.79 -5.02 -14.38
CA GLY A 7 -5.33 -5.97 -15.34
C GLY A 7 -6.72 -6.53 -14.98
N LYS A 8 -7.14 -6.42 -13.72
CA LYS A 8 -8.47 -6.85 -13.25
C LYS A 8 -9.43 -5.68 -12.97
N CYS A 9 -8.91 -4.46 -12.81
CA CYS A 9 -9.74 -3.31 -12.44
C CYS A 9 -10.58 -2.84 -13.63
N LYS A 10 -11.90 -3.07 -13.58
CA LYS A 10 -12.86 -2.53 -14.57
C LYS A 10 -13.41 -1.14 -14.23
N GLY A 11 -12.95 -0.52 -13.13
CA GLY A 11 -13.35 0.83 -12.74
C GLY A 11 -14.78 0.95 -12.18
N SER A 12 -15.33 -0.11 -11.58
CA SER A 12 -16.71 -0.14 -11.06
C SER A 12 -17.00 0.86 -9.93
N GLY A 13 -15.97 1.33 -9.22
CA GLY A 13 -16.12 2.31 -8.14
C GLY A 13 -16.54 1.75 -6.78
N ASP A 14 -16.98 0.49 -6.67
CA ASP A 14 -17.47 -0.11 -5.41
C ASP A 14 -16.50 0.06 -4.23
N CYS A 15 -15.19 -0.03 -4.50
CA CYS A 15 -14.16 0.13 -3.49
C CYS A 15 -13.98 1.58 -3.01
N VAL A 16 -14.35 2.57 -3.83
CA VAL A 16 -14.39 3.99 -3.47
C VAL A 16 -15.54 4.22 -2.49
N ASP A 17 -16.73 3.74 -2.83
CA ASP A 17 -17.94 3.91 -2.01
C ASP A 17 -17.83 3.18 -0.66
N ALA A 18 -17.20 2.01 -0.65
CA ALA A 18 -16.98 1.25 0.57
C ALA A 18 -15.86 1.81 1.47
N CYS A 19 -15.07 2.80 1.02
CA CYS A 19 -13.90 3.28 1.76
C CYS A 19 -14.31 4.25 2.89
N PRO A 20 -14.16 3.87 4.18
CA PRO A 20 -14.61 4.74 5.28
C PRO A 20 -13.73 5.98 5.49
N THR A 21 -12.56 6.04 4.85
CA THR A 21 -11.60 7.14 5.00
C THR A 21 -11.42 7.95 3.72
N ASP A 22 -12.23 7.71 2.68
CA ASP A 22 -12.10 8.34 1.35
C ASP A 22 -10.66 8.26 0.78
N ALA A 23 -9.92 7.19 1.13
CA ALA A 23 -8.53 6.98 0.73
C ALA A 23 -8.36 6.40 -0.67
N ILE A 24 -9.47 6.14 -1.35
CA ILE A 24 -9.57 5.54 -2.69
C ILE A 24 -10.39 6.51 -3.53
N LYS A 25 -9.86 6.90 -4.68
CA LYS A 25 -10.49 7.79 -5.66
C LYS A 25 -10.52 7.10 -7.03
N LEU A 26 -11.51 7.42 -7.85
CA LEU A 26 -11.57 7.00 -9.25
C LEU A 26 -11.16 8.19 -10.13
N VAL A 27 -10.13 8.00 -10.96
CA VAL A 27 -9.62 9.01 -11.91
C VAL A 27 -9.48 8.32 -13.26
N ASP A 28 -10.19 8.82 -14.28
CA ASP A 28 -10.18 8.27 -15.66
C ASP A 28 -10.41 6.74 -15.73
N GLY A 29 -11.37 6.24 -14.94
CA GLY A 29 -11.68 4.81 -14.85
C GLY A 29 -10.65 3.96 -14.10
N LYS A 30 -9.56 4.56 -13.62
CA LYS A 30 -8.52 3.92 -12.82
C LYS A 30 -8.64 4.29 -11.35
N VAL A 31 -8.36 3.33 -10.48
CA VAL A 31 -8.41 3.54 -9.04
C VAL A 31 -7.07 4.05 -8.54
N VAL A 32 -7.08 5.24 -7.94
CA VAL A 32 -5.94 5.85 -7.25
C VAL A 32 -6.18 5.75 -5.75
N SER A 33 -5.17 5.37 -4.97
CA SER A 33 -5.34 5.25 -3.51
C SER A 33 -4.08 5.58 -2.73
N CYS A 34 -4.23 5.80 -1.42
CA CYS A 34 -3.12 6.06 -0.52
C CYS A 34 -2.07 4.93 -0.57
N ILE A 35 -0.82 5.30 -0.88
CA ILE A 35 0.31 4.38 -0.99
C ILE A 35 1.01 4.09 0.34
N THR A 36 0.47 4.58 1.46
CA THR A 36 1.02 4.38 2.82
C THR A 36 2.50 4.75 2.95
N CYS A 37 2.97 5.80 2.25
CA CYS A 37 4.38 6.22 2.24
C CYS A 37 4.84 7.00 3.50
N GLY A 38 3.91 7.40 4.37
CA GLY A 38 4.23 8.06 5.64
C GLY A 38 4.76 9.48 5.55
N LYS A 39 4.70 10.15 4.39
CA LYS A 39 5.07 11.57 4.31
C LYS A 39 4.16 12.46 5.17
N CYS A 40 2.86 12.16 5.21
CA CYS A 40 1.88 12.89 6.01
C CYS A 40 2.15 12.81 7.52
N GLU A 41 2.54 11.64 8.03
CA GLU A 41 2.98 11.44 9.41
C GLU A 41 4.22 12.27 9.73
N ARG A 42 5.26 12.15 8.90
CA ARG A 42 6.56 12.81 9.13
C ARG A 42 6.49 14.33 9.14
N ILE A 43 5.61 14.93 8.33
CA ILE A 43 5.49 16.38 8.25
C ILE A 43 4.54 16.98 9.31
N CYS A 44 3.74 16.17 9.99
CA CYS A 44 2.69 16.69 10.87
C CYS A 44 3.29 17.37 12.12
N PRO A 45 3.19 18.70 12.28
CA PRO A 45 3.82 19.42 13.40
C PRO A 45 3.19 19.05 14.75
N ASN A 46 1.88 18.78 14.73
CA ASN A 46 1.11 18.44 15.93
C ASN A 46 1.22 16.97 16.30
N LYS A 47 1.97 16.17 15.51
CA LYS A 47 2.03 14.70 15.65
C LYS A 47 0.63 14.07 15.75
N ALA A 48 -0.32 14.63 15.00
CA ALA A 48 -1.70 14.17 14.97
C ALA A 48 -1.88 12.92 14.12
N ILE A 49 -0.96 12.63 13.20
CA ILE A 49 -1.03 11.47 12.31
C ILE A 49 -0.08 10.39 12.82
N PHE A 50 -0.56 9.17 12.94
CA PHE A 50 0.23 8.03 13.44
C PHE A 50 -0.11 6.75 12.69
N LYS A 51 0.84 5.82 12.64
CA LYS A 51 0.65 4.48 12.07
C LYS A 51 -0.07 3.55 13.06
N ASN A 52 -1.10 2.85 12.61
CA ASN A 52 -1.86 1.87 13.40
C ASN A 52 -1.22 0.47 13.34
N LYS A 53 -1.76 -0.48 14.13
CA LYS A 53 -1.28 -1.87 14.20
C LYS A 53 -1.35 -2.64 12.87
N PHE A 54 -2.16 -2.18 11.93
CA PHE A 54 -2.33 -2.78 10.59
C PHE A 54 -1.42 -2.12 9.54
N GLY A 55 -0.56 -1.18 9.94
CA GLY A 55 0.33 -0.45 9.04
C GLY A 55 -0.34 0.63 8.20
N GLY A 56 -1.58 1.01 8.52
CA GLY A 56 -2.29 2.15 7.94
C GLY A 56 -2.10 3.42 8.77
N TYR A 57 -2.53 4.57 8.25
CA TYR A 57 -2.42 5.87 8.90
C TYR A 57 -3.77 6.36 9.43
N VAL A 58 -3.77 6.91 10.65
CA VAL A 58 -4.96 7.43 11.34
C VAL A 58 -4.65 8.83 11.89
N VAL A 59 -5.67 9.67 11.96
CA VAL A 59 -5.57 11.05 12.47
C VAL A 59 -6.23 11.15 13.85
N ASP A 60 -5.47 11.59 14.83
CA ASP A 60 -5.95 12.08 16.13
C ASP A 60 -6.60 13.45 15.94
N ARG A 61 -7.93 13.48 16.00
CA ARG A 61 -8.73 14.69 15.79
C ARG A 61 -8.54 15.73 16.90
N THR A 62 -8.10 15.32 18.07
CA THR A 62 -7.87 16.25 19.19
C THR A 62 -6.62 17.10 18.99
N LYS A 63 -5.64 16.58 18.23
CA LYS A 63 -4.37 17.27 17.92
C LYS A 63 -4.37 17.93 16.54
N CYS A 64 -5.23 17.47 15.63
CA CYS A 64 -5.32 18.03 14.30
C CYS A 64 -5.92 19.44 14.33
N ASN A 65 -5.19 20.42 13.80
CA ASN A 65 -5.65 21.80 13.66
C ASN A 65 -5.98 22.16 12.19
N LEU A 66 -6.14 21.17 11.32
CA LEU A 66 -6.44 21.34 9.89
C LEU A 66 -5.45 22.23 9.11
N CYS A 67 -4.18 22.27 9.51
CA CYS A 67 -3.15 23.07 8.81
C CYS A 67 -2.85 22.67 7.34
N GLY A 68 -3.38 21.55 6.84
CA GLY A 68 -3.26 21.15 5.43
C GLY A 68 -1.89 20.63 4.98
N MET A 69 -0.84 20.66 5.80
CA MET A 69 0.50 20.19 5.38
C MET A 69 0.53 18.75 4.87
N CYS A 70 -0.29 17.87 5.44
CA CYS A 70 -0.42 16.49 4.98
C CYS A 70 -0.93 16.37 3.53
N MET A 71 -1.76 17.31 3.08
CA MET A 71 -2.26 17.38 1.70
C MET A 71 -1.13 17.74 0.74
N ASN A 72 -0.39 18.81 1.06
CA ASN A 72 0.68 19.34 0.21
C ASN A 72 1.82 18.36 -0.04
N VAL A 73 2.10 17.45 0.91
CA VAL A 73 3.17 16.46 0.76
C VAL A 73 2.70 15.13 0.16
N CYS A 74 1.41 14.97 -0.11
CA CYS A 74 0.85 13.70 -0.59
C CYS A 74 1.22 13.49 -2.07
N PRO A 75 2.07 12.49 -2.40
CA PRO A 75 2.55 12.32 -3.77
C PRO A 75 1.49 11.83 -4.76
N VAL A 76 0.33 11.39 -4.25
CA VAL A 76 -0.78 10.86 -5.03
C VAL A 76 -2.07 11.68 -4.84
N ASP A 77 -1.97 12.81 -4.15
CA ASP A 77 -3.05 13.80 -3.97
C ASP A 77 -4.42 13.22 -3.57
N VAL A 78 -4.40 12.24 -2.67
CA VAL A 78 -5.63 11.59 -2.17
C VAL A 78 -6.19 12.23 -0.90
N ILE A 79 -5.41 13.06 -0.20
CA ILE A 79 -5.78 13.62 1.10
C ILE A 79 -6.67 14.85 0.89
N THR A 80 -7.82 14.90 1.55
CA THR A 80 -8.82 15.97 1.40
C THR A 80 -9.39 16.39 2.76
N VAL A 81 -10.05 17.55 2.82
CA VAL A 81 -10.81 17.98 4.00
C VAL A 81 -12.30 17.79 3.72
N LYS A 82 -12.99 17.08 4.60
CA LYS A 82 -14.44 16.85 4.52
C LYS A 82 -15.04 16.92 5.93
N ASP A 83 -16.10 17.69 6.10
CA ASP A 83 -16.78 17.90 7.40
C ASP A 83 -15.82 18.25 8.56
N GLY A 84 -14.87 19.15 8.29
CA GLY A 84 -13.86 19.57 9.27
C GLY A 84 -12.87 18.48 9.67
N LYS A 85 -12.71 17.42 8.86
CA LYS A 85 -11.81 16.30 9.12
C LYS A 85 -10.88 16.08 7.94
N ILE A 86 -9.64 15.69 8.24
CA ILE A 86 -8.71 15.19 7.22
C ILE A 86 -9.10 13.76 6.84
N MET A 87 -9.35 13.54 5.56
CA MET A 87 -9.65 12.27 4.92
C MET A 87 -8.55 11.91 3.91
N GLY A 88 -8.62 10.73 3.31
CA GLY A 88 -7.70 10.27 2.26
C GLY A 88 -6.54 9.40 2.74
N MET A 89 -6.45 9.12 4.05
CA MET A 89 -5.44 8.22 4.61
C MET A 89 -6.00 6.80 4.74
N CYS A 90 -5.30 5.83 4.16
CA CYS A 90 -5.70 4.42 4.26
C CYS A 90 -5.36 3.87 5.65
N SER A 91 -6.38 3.40 6.37
CA SER A 91 -6.25 2.76 7.68
C SER A 91 -5.91 1.26 7.61
N ASN A 92 -5.73 0.71 6.41
CA ASN A 92 -5.56 -0.72 6.15
C ASN A 92 -6.68 -1.60 6.75
N CYS A 93 -7.94 -1.14 6.72
CA CYS A 93 -9.08 -1.89 7.26
C CYS A 93 -9.53 -3.09 6.40
N GLY A 94 -9.21 -3.11 5.10
CA GLY A 94 -9.52 -4.21 4.18
C GLY A 94 -10.94 -4.24 3.62
N VAL A 95 -11.83 -3.31 3.98
CA VAL A 95 -13.23 -3.25 3.49
C VAL A 95 -13.32 -3.19 1.96
N CYS A 96 -12.32 -2.59 1.30
CA CYS A 96 -12.27 -2.50 -0.16
C CYS A 96 -12.02 -3.83 -0.88
N VAL A 97 -11.53 -4.86 -0.19
CA VAL A 97 -11.24 -6.19 -0.78
C VAL A 97 -12.54 -6.91 -1.15
N PRO A 98 -13.45 -7.20 -0.20
CA PRO A 98 -14.72 -7.86 -0.53
C PRO A 98 -15.66 -6.98 -1.36
N ALA A 99 -15.50 -5.65 -1.31
CA ALA A 99 -16.28 -4.74 -2.15
C ALA A 99 -15.93 -4.83 -3.64
N CYS A 100 -14.72 -5.31 -3.99
CA CYS A 100 -14.28 -5.36 -5.38
C CYS A 100 -14.79 -6.64 -6.07
N GLN A 101 -15.83 -6.50 -6.90
CA GLN A 101 -16.43 -7.61 -7.66
C GLN A 101 -15.41 -8.35 -8.55
N GLU A 102 -14.46 -7.61 -9.11
CA GLU A 102 -13.44 -8.14 -10.02
C GLU A 102 -12.22 -8.75 -9.28
N GLY A 103 -12.19 -8.68 -7.95
CA GLY A 103 -11.04 -9.13 -7.16
C GLY A 103 -9.74 -8.36 -7.46
N ALA A 104 -9.84 -7.14 -8.01
CA ALA A 104 -8.69 -6.30 -8.30
C ALA A 104 -8.05 -5.74 -7.01
N ARG A 105 -8.84 -5.53 -5.95
CA ARG A 105 -8.35 -5.07 -4.64
C ARG A 105 -7.81 -6.24 -3.85
N MET A 106 -6.50 -6.28 -3.66
CA MET A 106 -5.83 -7.39 -2.96
C MET A 106 -5.46 -7.00 -1.53
N PRO A 107 -5.61 -7.93 -0.56
CA PRO A 107 -5.11 -7.72 0.79
C PRO A 107 -3.59 -7.51 0.80
N GLY A 108 -3.10 -6.77 1.79
CA GLY A 108 -1.66 -6.72 2.06
C GLY A 108 -1.13 -8.13 2.34
N PRO A 109 0.18 -8.39 2.12
CA PRO A 109 0.75 -9.72 2.34
C PRO A 109 0.47 -10.17 3.77
N SER A 110 -0.20 -11.31 3.93
CA SER A 110 -0.27 -12.00 5.21
C SER A 110 1.15 -12.38 5.60
N LYS A 111 1.50 -12.27 6.90
CA LYS A 111 2.76 -12.81 7.41
C LYS A 111 2.90 -14.25 6.87
N PRO A 112 4.10 -14.66 6.40
CA PRO A 112 4.29 -16.02 5.93
C PRO A 112 3.93 -16.98 7.07
N VAL A 113 3.05 -17.95 6.79
CA VAL A 113 2.91 -19.13 7.63
C VAL A 113 4.28 -19.81 7.60
N GLN A 114 4.87 -20.06 8.77
CA GLN A 114 6.12 -20.79 8.85
C GLN A 114 5.86 -22.19 8.30
N THR A 115 6.29 -22.46 7.07
CA THR A 115 6.32 -23.82 6.54
C THR A 115 7.53 -24.52 7.12
N GLU A 116 7.34 -25.74 7.62
CA GLU A 116 8.33 -26.57 8.33
C GLU A 116 9.55 -27.01 7.49
N ASN A 117 9.63 -26.63 6.21
CA ASN A 117 10.73 -26.97 5.33
C ASN A 117 11.74 -25.82 5.17
N THR A 118 12.95 -26.07 5.66
CA THR A 118 14.06 -25.09 5.83
C THR A 118 14.97 -24.92 4.61
N MET A 119 14.69 -25.56 3.46
CA MET A 119 15.54 -25.45 2.27
C MET A 119 14.73 -25.36 0.98
N ALA A 120 14.90 -24.24 0.27
CA ALA A 120 14.47 -24.05 -1.11
C ALA A 120 15.69 -23.64 -1.96
N SER A 121 16.16 -24.51 -2.85
CA SER A 121 17.17 -24.17 -3.86
C SER A 121 16.52 -23.36 -4.99
N ARG A 122 17.12 -22.23 -5.35
CA ARG A 122 16.64 -21.36 -6.43
C ARG A 122 17.58 -21.39 -7.62
N VAL A 123 16.98 -21.41 -8.81
CA VAL A 123 17.55 -20.92 -10.07
C VAL A 123 17.02 -19.49 -10.23
N ASN A 124 17.90 -18.54 -10.54
CA ASN A 124 17.67 -17.09 -10.44
C ASN A 124 16.39 -16.58 -11.12
N ILE A 125 15.70 -15.63 -10.47
CA ILE A 125 14.84 -14.66 -11.15
C ILE A 125 15.75 -13.49 -11.52
N GLY A 126 15.95 -13.24 -12.82
CA GLY A 126 16.77 -12.12 -13.28
C GLY A 126 15.94 -10.85 -13.27
N THR A 127 16.34 -9.84 -12.50
CA THR A 127 15.90 -8.46 -12.75
C THR A 127 16.76 -7.90 -13.88
N VAL A 128 16.14 -7.37 -14.95
CA VAL A 128 16.86 -6.57 -15.95
C VAL A 128 17.21 -5.25 -15.26
N HIS A 129 18.48 -5.09 -14.88
CA HIS A 129 18.90 -3.98 -14.01
C HIS A 129 18.76 -2.63 -14.72
N GLU A 130 18.83 -2.62 -16.04
CA GLU A 130 18.69 -1.42 -16.89
C GLU A 130 17.29 -0.79 -16.77
N ASP A 131 16.25 -1.60 -16.49
CA ASP A 131 14.86 -1.15 -16.37
C ASP A 131 14.45 -0.87 -14.91
N CYS A 132 15.35 -1.12 -13.94
CA CYS A 132 15.03 -1.00 -12.51
C CYS A 132 15.11 0.45 -12.04
N ILE A 133 13.95 1.07 -11.76
CA ILE A 133 13.88 2.44 -11.19
C ILE A 133 14.09 2.50 -9.67
N GLU A 134 14.62 1.44 -9.05
CA GLU A 134 14.96 1.38 -7.62
C GLU A 134 13.81 1.73 -6.65
N CYS A 135 12.56 1.46 -7.05
CA CYS A 135 11.39 1.83 -6.24
C CYS A 135 11.21 1.01 -4.94
N GLY A 136 11.97 -0.08 -4.74
CA GLY A 136 11.92 -0.95 -3.55
C GLY A 136 10.63 -1.74 -3.35
N ARG A 137 9.69 -1.65 -4.30
CA ARG A 137 8.33 -2.21 -4.18
C ARG A 137 8.35 -3.74 -4.11
N CYS A 138 9.18 -4.38 -4.92
CA CYS A 138 9.35 -5.83 -4.95
C CYS A 138 9.86 -6.39 -3.60
N ALA A 139 10.78 -5.69 -2.94
CA ALA A 139 11.26 -6.06 -1.60
C ALA A 139 10.17 -5.89 -0.53
N TYR A 140 9.42 -4.78 -0.57
CA TYR A 140 8.33 -4.54 0.38
C TYR A 140 7.21 -5.59 0.30
N PHE A 141 6.86 -6.03 -0.91
CA PHE A 141 5.80 -7.02 -1.11
C PHE A 141 6.27 -8.46 -0.99
N CYS A 142 7.58 -8.73 -0.90
CA CYS A 142 8.08 -10.09 -0.79
C CYS A 142 7.66 -10.71 0.55
N PRO A 143 6.68 -11.61 0.60
CA PRO A 143 6.13 -12.11 1.86
C PRO A 143 7.16 -12.93 2.64
N SER A 144 8.15 -13.46 1.95
CA SER A 144 9.20 -14.30 2.49
C SER A 144 10.55 -13.58 2.56
N ASN A 145 10.56 -12.27 2.32
CA ASN A 145 11.71 -11.38 2.44
C ASN A 145 12.92 -11.76 1.56
N SER A 146 12.72 -12.55 0.49
CA SER A 146 13.78 -13.01 -0.41
C SER A 146 14.25 -11.97 -1.42
N ILE A 147 13.43 -10.96 -1.70
CA ILE A 147 13.84 -9.83 -2.51
C ILE A 147 14.40 -8.80 -1.55
N LYS A 148 15.71 -8.64 -1.58
CA LYS A 148 16.40 -7.73 -0.68
C LYS A 148 16.81 -6.49 -1.45
N PHE A 149 16.29 -5.37 -1.01
CA PHE A 149 16.76 -4.06 -1.44
C PHE A 149 17.90 -3.68 -0.48
N SER A 150 19.14 -3.94 -0.92
CA SER A 150 20.43 -3.67 -0.27
C SER A 150 20.42 -3.14 1.17
N TYR A 151 20.21 -4.04 2.14
CA TYR A 151 21.15 -4.34 3.24
C TYR A 151 21.04 -5.87 3.52
N ILE A 152 22.17 -6.49 3.78
CA ILE A 152 22.41 -7.94 3.63
C ILE A 152 21.74 -8.75 4.74
N GLU A 153 20.64 -9.46 4.46
CA GLU A 153 20.18 -10.62 5.25
C GLU A 153 19.45 -11.66 4.39
N PRO A 154 19.91 -12.93 4.26
CA PRO A 154 19.25 -14.02 3.50
C PRO A 154 17.74 -14.12 3.70
N GLY A 155 16.96 -14.06 2.61
CA GLY A 155 15.52 -14.31 2.65
C GLY A 155 15.15 -15.45 1.72
N VAL A 156 14.12 -16.22 2.09
CA VAL A 156 13.66 -17.44 1.41
C VAL A 156 12.53 -17.07 0.46
N CYS A 157 12.35 -17.70 -0.70
CA CYS A 157 11.23 -17.40 -1.63
C CYS A 157 10.18 -18.47 -1.69
N THR A 158 8.92 -18.03 -1.72
CA THR A 158 7.74 -18.89 -1.73
C THR A 158 7.08 -19.10 -3.10
N LYS A 159 7.67 -18.58 -4.20
CA LYS A 159 7.12 -18.69 -5.59
C LYS A 159 5.66 -18.23 -5.71
N CYS A 160 5.33 -17.10 -5.10
CA CYS A 160 3.97 -16.53 -5.12
C CYS A 160 3.70 -15.56 -6.28
N ASP A 161 4.69 -15.32 -7.17
CA ASP A 161 4.65 -14.45 -8.35
C ASP A 161 4.22 -12.98 -8.15
N LEU A 162 3.92 -12.57 -6.92
CA LEU A 162 3.50 -11.21 -6.57
C LEU A 162 4.51 -10.14 -7.01
N CYS A 163 5.81 -10.45 -7.08
CA CYS A 163 6.82 -9.51 -7.58
C CYS A 163 6.67 -9.15 -9.05
N ILE A 164 6.10 -10.06 -9.85
CA ILE A 164 5.81 -9.85 -11.28
C ILE A 164 4.62 -8.90 -11.39
N ASP A 165 3.56 -9.15 -10.62
CA ASP A 165 2.31 -8.38 -10.67
C ASP A 165 2.45 -6.93 -10.19
N VAL A 166 3.42 -6.66 -9.32
CA VAL A 166 3.66 -5.32 -8.75
C VAL A 166 4.80 -4.55 -9.41
N CYS A 167 5.51 -5.17 -10.36
CA CYS A 167 6.51 -4.50 -11.18
C CYS A 167 5.77 -3.52 -12.13
N PRO A 168 5.96 -2.20 -11.98
CA PRO A 168 5.29 -1.22 -12.83
C PRO A 168 5.72 -1.31 -14.30
#